data_AF-A0A2A2K2X5-F1
#
_entry.id   AF-A0A2A2K2X5-F1
#
_cell.length_a   1.000
_cell.length_b   1.000
_cell.length_c   1.000
_cell.angle_alpha   90.00
_cell.angle_beta   90.00
_cell.angle_gamma   90.00
#
_symmetry.space_group_name_H-M   'P 1'
#
loop_
_entity.id
_entity.type
_entity.pdbx_description
1 polymer ?
#
loop_
_entity_poly.entity_id
_entity_poly.type
_entity_poly.pdbx_seq_one_letter_code
_entity_poly.pdbx_strand_id
1 'polypeptide(L)'
;MVSPNQSTIEQNMINVKSITGCLIIKGSGMTSLRAFSNLEVVKYDKDLCPAYIAAILVSDNMLLRYLGMPKLRKITAGFSGMRLIFNPSVCLFEEENNRLLNTEKFVNFHVDICDPTRTYCRLDIEQGIFNEANLPTGCQVLEYVLLLNYTKPTEELQYKLNSIEEIWGALIITNTDLTSISFPKLNKIYNTALQFPTILVQNNTLLKSISFPEMKV
;
A
#
# COMPACT_ATOMS: atom_id res chain seq x y z
N MET A 1 24.48 -3.02 -25.62
CA MET A 1 23.11 -3.40 -26.01
C MET A 1 22.32 -2.12 -26.21
N VAL A 2 21.77 -1.90 -27.40
CA VAL A 2 20.95 -0.71 -27.69
C VAL A 2 19.60 -0.93 -27.00
N SER A 3 19.27 -0.07 -26.03
CA SER A 3 17.94 -0.07 -25.43
C SER A 3 16.91 0.20 -26.53
N PRO A 4 15.83 -0.57 -26.67
CA PRO A 4 14.78 -0.28 -27.64
C PRO A 4 14.31 1.16 -27.46
N ASN A 5 14.13 1.90 -28.56
CA ASN A 5 13.62 3.27 -28.48
C ASN A 5 12.23 3.23 -27.83
N GLN A 6 11.97 4.11 -26.86
CA GLN A 6 10.74 4.12 -26.04
C GLN A 6 9.47 4.10 -26.90
N SER A 7 9.52 4.74 -28.07
CA SER A 7 8.44 4.77 -29.06
C SER A 7 8.01 3.40 -29.59
N THR A 8 8.93 2.43 -29.69
CA THR A 8 8.63 1.09 -30.21
C THR A 8 7.92 0.23 -29.17
N ILE A 9 8.28 0.37 -27.88
CA ILE A 9 7.61 -0.34 -26.78
C ILE A 9 6.19 0.19 -26.60
N GLU A 10 6.02 1.52 -26.64
CA GLU A 10 4.69 2.15 -26.55
C GLU A 10 3.76 1.65 -27.64
N GLN A 11 4.22 1.61 -28.90
CA GLN A 11 3.40 1.12 -30.02
C GLN A 11 3.03 -0.37 -29.90
N ASN A 12 3.94 -1.21 -29.41
CA ASN A 12 3.71 -2.65 -29.33
C ASN A 12 2.80 -3.05 -28.16
N MET A 13 2.89 -2.34 -27.03
CA MET A 13 2.17 -2.71 -25.81
C MET A 13 0.82 -2.02 -25.67
N ILE A 14 0.56 -0.93 -26.41
CA ILE A 14 -0.66 -0.13 -26.25
C ILE A 14 -1.96 -0.92 -26.43
N ASN A 15 -1.96 -1.99 -27.23
CA ASN A 15 -3.14 -2.80 -27.49
C ASN A 15 -3.29 -3.99 -26.52
N VAL A 16 -2.29 -4.23 -25.66
CA VAL A 16 -2.30 -5.34 -24.71
C VAL A 16 -3.30 -5.08 -23.61
N LYS A 17 -4.33 -5.94 -23.52
CA LYS A 17 -5.35 -5.89 -22.47
C LYS A 17 -5.12 -6.89 -21.34
N SER A 18 -4.39 -7.96 -21.61
CA SER A 18 -4.12 -8.98 -20.61
C SER A 18 -2.74 -9.60 -20.80
N ILE A 19 -2.11 -9.93 -19.68
CA ILE A 19 -0.85 -10.67 -19.60
C ILE A 19 -1.10 -11.95 -18.79
N THR A 20 -0.67 -13.10 -19.32
CA THR A 20 -0.51 -14.35 -18.55
C THR A 20 0.97 -14.53 -18.26
N GLY A 21 1.33 -14.73 -16.99
CA GLY A 21 2.70 -14.63 -16.49
C GLY A 21 2.87 -13.38 -15.62
N CYS A 22 3.95 -12.63 -15.82
CA CYS A 22 4.31 -11.48 -14.99
C CYS A 22 4.79 -10.32 -15.84
N LEU A 23 4.58 -9.11 -15.32
CA LEU A 23 5.09 -7.88 -15.89
C LEU A 23 6.24 -7.37 -15.02
N ILE A 24 7.46 -7.39 -15.55
CA ILE A 24 8.67 -6.93 -14.85
C ILE A 24 9.22 -5.71 -15.59
N ILE A 25 9.26 -4.57 -14.91
CA ILE A 25 9.76 -3.29 -15.41
C ILE A 25 10.85 -2.82 -14.46
N LYS A 26 12.10 -3.13 -14.81
CA LYS A 26 13.25 -2.88 -13.94
C LYS A 26 14.29 -2.00 -14.62
N GLY A 27 14.77 -0.95 -13.93
CA GLY A 27 15.91 -0.14 -14.40
C GLY A 27 15.65 0.54 -15.74
N SER A 28 14.40 0.82 -16.08
CA SER A 28 14.03 1.40 -17.37
C SER A 28 14.28 2.91 -17.41
N GLY A 29 14.48 3.44 -18.62
CA GLY A 29 14.51 4.88 -18.87
C GLY A 29 13.12 5.52 -19.01
N MET A 30 12.05 4.79 -18.70
CA MET A 30 10.68 5.25 -18.93
C MET A 30 10.29 6.29 -17.88
N THR A 31 9.66 7.38 -18.34
CA THR A 31 9.07 8.39 -17.45
C THR A 31 7.61 8.07 -17.09
N SER A 32 6.96 7.19 -17.87
CA SER A 32 5.61 6.68 -17.59
C SER A 32 5.42 5.26 -18.12
N LEU A 33 4.50 4.48 -17.54
CA LEU A 33 4.13 3.14 -18.06
C LEU A 33 2.86 3.17 -18.92
N ARG A 34 2.57 4.30 -19.59
CA ARG A 34 1.39 4.48 -20.46
C ARG A 34 1.35 3.53 -21.67
N ALA A 35 2.49 2.92 -22.01
CA ALA A 35 2.55 1.79 -22.93
C ALA A 35 1.57 0.66 -22.54
N PHE A 36 1.21 0.55 -21.25
CA PHE A 36 0.26 -0.42 -20.71
C PHE A 36 -1.10 0.20 -20.35
N SER A 37 -1.46 1.34 -20.94
CA SER A 37 -2.68 2.06 -20.56
C SER A 37 -3.98 1.29 -20.82
N ASN A 38 -3.96 0.32 -21.74
CA ASN A 38 -5.08 -0.57 -22.00
C ASN A 38 -5.01 -1.91 -21.23
N LEU A 39 -3.97 -2.14 -20.44
CA LEU A 39 -3.82 -3.36 -19.65
C LEU A 39 -4.91 -3.39 -18.57
N GLU A 40 -5.73 -4.44 -18.57
CA GLU A 40 -6.84 -4.62 -17.65
C GLU A 40 -6.54 -5.69 -16.60
N VAL A 41 -5.85 -6.77 -17.02
CA VAL A 41 -5.69 -7.98 -16.22
C VAL A 41 -4.27 -8.55 -16.34
N VAL A 42 -3.61 -8.79 -15.21
CA VAL A 42 -2.40 -9.63 -15.14
C VAL A 42 -2.74 -10.91 -14.39
N LYS A 43 -2.59 -12.05 -15.04
CA LYS A 43 -2.81 -13.38 -14.45
C LYS A 43 -1.45 -14.01 -14.16
N TYR A 44 -1.07 -14.04 -12.89
CA TYR A 44 0.17 -14.71 -12.50
C TYR A 44 0.18 -16.17 -12.91
N ASP A 45 1.29 -16.59 -13.50
CA ASP A 45 1.57 -17.97 -13.83
C ASP A 45 2.98 -18.31 -13.33
N LYS A 46 3.06 -19.26 -12.40
CA LYS A 46 4.30 -19.68 -11.74
C LYS A 46 5.28 -20.38 -12.67
N ASP A 47 4.79 -20.96 -13.77
CA ASP A 47 5.61 -21.72 -14.70
C ASP A 47 6.25 -20.78 -15.74
N LEU A 48 5.62 -19.61 -15.97
CA LEU A 48 6.11 -18.56 -16.88
C LEU A 48 6.96 -17.49 -16.17
N CYS A 49 6.89 -17.44 -14.84
CA CYS A 49 7.60 -16.46 -14.04
C CYS A 49 8.62 -17.16 -13.15
N PRO A 50 9.91 -16.83 -13.24
CA PRO A 50 10.88 -17.26 -12.24
C PRO A 50 10.36 -16.84 -10.86
N ALA A 51 10.75 -17.54 -9.79
CA ALA A 51 10.28 -17.35 -8.42
C ALA A 51 10.48 -15.91 -7.91
N TYR A 52 9.61 -15.01 -8.38
CA TYR A 52 9.58 -13.60 -8.09
C TYR A 52 8.29 -13.32 -7.37
N ILE A 53 8.43 -12.39 -6.43
CA ILE A 53 7.57 -12.24 -5.27
C ILE A 53 6.22 -11.59 -5.66
N ALA A 54 6.07 -11.08 -6.90
CA ALA A 54 4.91 -10.34 -7.40
C ALA A 54 4.53 -10.66 -8.87
N ALA A 55 3.24 -10.54 -9.21
CA ALA A 55 2.76 -10.65 -10.59
C ALA A 55 3.16 -9.42 -11.46
N ILE A 56 3.22 -8.24 -10.84
CA ILE A 56 3.77 -7.02 -11.44
C ILE A 56 4.90 -6.51 -10.54
N LEU A 57 6.11 -6.37 -11.09
CA LEU A 57 7.25 -5.78 -10.41
C LEU A 57 7.72 -4.54 -11.18
N VAL A 58 7.66 -3.39 -10.53
CA VAL A 58 8.23 -2.14 -11.04
C VAL A 58 9.34 -1.73 -10.09
N SER A 59 10.60 -1.85 -10.52
CA SER A 59 11.73 -1.54 -9.65
C SER A 59 12.86 -0.75 -10.28
N ASP A 60 13.58 0.02 -9.47
CA ASP A 60 14.81 0.69 -9.89
C ASP A 60 14.64 1.68 -11.07
N ASN A 61 13.43 2.23 -11.26
CA ASN A 61 13.16 3.18 -12.35
C ASN A 61 13.31 4.62 -11.84
N MET A 62 14.53 5.14 -11.94
CA MET A 62 14.89 6.47 -11.41
C MET A 62 14.15 7.64 -12.05
N LEU A 63 13.70 7.48 -13.30
CA LEU A 63 13.02 8.52 -14.09
C LEU A 63 11.50 8.37 -14.10
N LEU A 64 10.96 7.28 -13.55
CA LEU A 64 9.54 6.99 -13.60
C LEU A 64 8.78 7.96 -12.69
N ARG A 65 7.75 8.61 -13.24
CA ARG A 65 6.91 9.57 -12.53
C ARG A 65 5.47 9.10 -12.36
N TYR A 66 4.98 8.34 -13.33
CA TYR A 66 3.58 7.90 -13.37
C TYR A 66 3.47 6.45 -13.81
N LEU A 67 2.65 5.65 -13.12
CA LEU A 67 2.31 4.31 -13.60
C LEU A 67 1.46 4.41 -14.86
N GLY A 68 0.34 5.13 -14.84
CA GLY A 68 -0.44 5.36 -16.05
C GLY A 68 -1.07 4.08 -16.61
N MET A 69 -1.53 3.19 -15.73
CA MET A 69 -2.27 1.96 -16.08
C MET A 69 -3.73 2.07 -15.63
N PRO A 70 -4.51 3.02 -16.20
CA PRO A 70 -5.84 3.38 -15.69
C PRO A 70 -6.87 2.25 -15.76
N LYS A 71 -6.68 1.29 -16.67
CA LYS A 71 -7.62 0.17 -16.85
C LYS A 71 -7.28 -1.06 -16.02
N LEU A 72 -6.11 -1.07 -15.37
CA LEU A 72 -5.67 -2.22 -14.56
C LEU A 72 -6.59 -2.35 -13.35
N ARG A 73 -7.35 -3.45 -13.33
CA ARG A 73 -8.43 -3.70 -12.36
C ARG A 73 -8.33 -5.07 -11.69
N LYS A 74 -7.58 -5.99 -12.28
CA LYS A 74 -7.41 -7.33 -11.71
C LYS A 74 -5.97 -7.81 -11.85
N ILE A 75 -5.43 -8.26 -10.75
CA ILE A 75 -4.16 -8.97 -10.69
C ILE A 75 -4.48 -10.27 -9.99
N THR A 76 -4.23 -11.40 -10.63
CA THR A 76 -4.25 -12.69 -9.93
C THR A 76 -2.87 -12.87 -9.35
N ALA A 77 -2.77 -12.86 -8.02
CA ALA A 77 -1.49 -12.88 -7.32
C ALA A 77 -1.08 -14.32 -6.95
N GLY A 78 0.21 -14.61 -7.04
CA GLY A 78 0.82 -15.68 -6.24
C GLY A 78 1.01 -15.19 -4.80
N PHE A 79 2.25 -14.86 -4.45
CA PHE A 79 2.58 -14.29 -3.14
C PHE A 79 2.10 -12.84 -2.99
N SER A 80 2.43 -11.95 -3.94
CA SER A 80 1.88 -10.58 -4.02
C SER A 80 1.41 -10.23 -5.43
N GLY A 81 0.53 -9.23 -5.54
CA GLY A 81 -0.04 -8.80 -6.82
C GLY A 81 0.91 -7.86 -7.54
N MET A 82 1.09 -6.66 -7.01
CA MET A 82 1.98 -5.65 -7.58
C MET A 82 2.90 -5.08 -6.51
N ARG A 83 4.18 -4.90 -6.89
CA ARG A 83 5.23 -4.32 -6.06
C ARG A 83 5.90 -3.14 -6.76
N LEU A 84 6.00 -2.03 -6.03
CA LEU A 84 6.77 -0.85 -6.39
C LEU A 84 7.97 -0.78 -5.45
N ILE A 85 9.18 -0.84 -6.00
CA ILE A 85 10.42 -0.89 -5.21
C ILE A 85 11.43 0.11 -5.79
N PHE A 86 11.92 1.05 -4.98
CA PHE A 86 13.00 1.97 -5.40
C PHE A 86 12.67 2.73 -6.70
N ASN A 87 11.51 3.41 -6.72
CA ASN A 87 11.11 4.32 -7.80
C ASN A 87 10.91 5.73 -7.22
N PRO A 88 12.00 6.46 -6.90
CA PRO A 88 11.96 7.61 -5.98
C PRO A 88 11.17 8.83 -6.47
N SER A 89 10.85 8.89 -7.78
CA SER A 89 10.09 10.01 -8.37
C SER A 89 8.64 9.66 -8.68
N VAL A 90 8.19 8.44 -8.36
CA VAL A 90 6.81 8.01 -8.60
C VAL A 90 5.90 8.57 -7.52
N CYS A 91 4.83 9.24 -7.95
CA CYS A 91 3.65 9.47 -7.12
C CYS A 91 2.40 8.91 -7.80
N LEU A 92 1.37 8.62 -7.02
CA LEU A 92 0.06 8.17 -7.50
C LEU A 92 -1.01 9.18 -7.12
N PHE A 93 -1.95 9.44 -8.02
CA PHE A 93 -3.17 10.14 -7.63
C PHE A 93 -4.03 9.23 -6.74
N GLU A 94 -4.78 9.81 -5.81
CA GLU A 94 -5.60 9.06 -4.83
C GLU A 94 -6.53 8.04 -5.51
N GLU A 95 -7.15 8.39 -6.64
CA GLU A 95 -8.01 7.47 -7.40
C GLU A 95 -7.24 6.25 -7.95
N GLU A 96 -6.05 6.46 -8.51
CA GLU A 96 -5.20 5.37 -9.03
C GLU A 96 -4.74 4.48 -7.88
N ASN A 97 -4.28 5.07 -6.77
CA ASN A 97 -3.85 4.30 -5.61
C ASN A 97 -5.01 3.52 -4.97
N ASN A 98 -6.18 4.12 -4.82
CA ASN A 98 -7.38 3.45 -4.30
C ASN A 98 -7.80 2.29 -5.19
N ARG A 99 -7.76 2.46 -6.53
CA ARG A 99 -8.02 1.37 -7.46
C ARG A 99 -7.03 0.22 -7.27
N LEU A 100 -5.74 0.51 -7.15
CA LEU A 100 -4.69 -0.49 -6.97
C LEU A 100 -4.78 -1.20 -5.61
N LEU A 101 -5.06 -0.48 -4.52
CA LEU A 101 -5.28 -1.06 -3.18
C LEU A 101 -6.46 -2.05 -3.13
N ASN A 102 -7.45 -1.91 -4.02
CA ASN A 102 -8.56 -2.85 -4.14
C ASN A 102 -8.25 -4.05 -5.06
N THR A 103 -7.06 -4.14 -5.66
CA THR A 103 -6.60 -5.34 -6.38
C THR A 103 -6.01 -6.38 -5.42
N GLU A 104 -5.90 -7.64 -5.85
CA GLU A 104 -5.34 -8.68 -4.97
C GLU A 104 -3.88 -8.37 -4.59
N LYS A 105 -3.64 -8.11 -3.30
CA LYS A 105 -2.30 -8.02 -2.70
C LYS A 105 -1.39 -6.96 -3.35
N PHE A 106 -1.89 -5.75 -3.56
CA PHE A 106 -1.03 -4.61 -3.88
C PHE A 106 -0.14 -4.27 -2.67
N VAL A 107 1.17 -4.34 -2.88
CA VAL A 107 2.17 -4.02 -1.86
C VAL A 107 2.95 -2.82 -2.36
N ASN A 108 2.71 -1.70 -1.71
CA ASN A 108 3.35 -0.44 -2.04
C ASN A 108 4.28 -0.04 -0.89
N PHE A 109 5.57 0.04 -1.18
CA PHE A 109 6.55 0.60 -0.25
C PHE A 109 7.01 1.93 -0.86
N HIS A 110 6.72 3.05 -0.19
CA HIS A 110 7.29 4.37 -0.51
C HIS A 110 6.85 4.95 -1.85
N VAL A 111 5.54 5.11 -2.04
CA VAL A 111 5.04 5.88 -3.17
C VAL A 111 4.20 7.01 -2.65
N ASP A 112 4.59 8.21 -3.04
CA ASP A 112 3.92 9.44 -2.67
C ASP A 112 2.53 9.50 -3.29
N ILE A 113 1.62 10.21 -2.63
CA ILE A 113 0.36 10.61 -3.24
C ILE A 113 0.56 11.98 -3.90
N CYS A 114 0.24 12.08 -5.20
CA CYS A 114 0.28 13.36 -5.91
C CYS A 114 -0.89 14.23 -5.43
N ASP A 115 -0.61 15.48 -5.06
CA ASP A 115 -1.60 16.49 -4.65
C ASP A 115 -2.65 15.95 -3.64
N PRO A 116 -2.21 15.44 -2.47
CA PRO A 116 -3.08 14.73 -1.55
C PRO A 116 -4.19 15.64 -1.00
N THR A 117 -5.41 15.11 -0.90
CA THR A 117 -6.54 15.81 -0.28
C THR A 117 -6.64 15.55 1.22
N ARG A 118 -5.91 14.54 1.70
CA ARG A 118 -5.84 14.11 3.10
C ARG A 118 -4.42 14.20 3.63
N THR A 119 -4.28 14.17 4.95
CA THR A 119 -2.98 14.07 5.61
C THR A 119 -2.52 12.62 5.67
N TYR A 120 -1.58 12.28 4.78
CA TYR A 120 -0.88 11.01 4.73
C TYR A 120 0.33 11.05 5.65
N CYS A 121 0.48 10.04 6.51
CA CYS A 121 1.62 9.93 7.40
C CYS A 121 2.37 8.65 7.11
N ARG A 122 3.68 8.81 6.98
CA ARG A 122 4.62 7.73 6.75
C ARG A 122 5.79 7.87 7.72
N LEU A 123 6.37 6.75 8.08
CA LEU A 123 7.65 6.70 8.76
C LEU A 123 8.76 6.47 7.74
N ASP A 124 9.95 7.00 8.01
CA ASP A 124 11.12 6.62 7.25
C ASP A 124 11.41 5.12 7.43
N ILE A 125 12.06 4.50 6.45
CA ILE A 125 12.37 3.05 6.41
C ILE A 125 13.02 2.57 7.72
N GLU A 126 13.82 3.42 8.35
CA GLU A 126 14.54 3.13 9.59
C GLU A 126 13.65 3.16 10.84
N GLN A 127 12.53 3.90 10.81
CA GLN A 127 11.61 4.07 11.93
C GLN A 127 10.51 2.99 11.96
N GLY A 128 10.23 2.35 10.82
CA GLY A 128 9.48 1.10 10.76
C GLY A 128 7.98 1.22 11.05
N ILE A 129 7.56 1.13 12.31
CA ILE A 129 6.18 0.88 12.76
C ILE A 129 5.66 2.05 13.61
N PHE A 130 4.41 2.48 13.37
CA PHE A 130 3.77 3.50 14.20
C PHE A 130 3.45 2.97 15.60
N ASN A 131 3.62 3.80 16.61
CA ASN A 131 3.28 3.54 18.01
C ASN A 131 2.88 4.85 18.70
N GLU A 132 2.55 4.80 19.99
CA GLU A 132 2.10 5.99 20.74
C GLU A 132 3.06 7.19 20.70
N ALA A 133 4.38 6.94 20.62
CA ALA A 133 5.41 7.96 20.70
C ALA A 133 5.66 8.66 19.35
N ASN A 134 5.54 7.93 18.23
CA ASN A 134 5.82 8.46 16.90
C ASN A 134 4.55 8.69 16.04
N LEU A 135 3.36 8.34 16.54
CA LEU A 135 2.10 8.63 15.85
C LEU A 135 1.87 10.15 15.77
N PRO A 136 1.81 10.74 14.56
CA PRO A 136 1.63 12.18 14.42
C PRO A 136 0.17 12.59 14.65
N THR A 137 0.01 13.80 15.17
CA THR A 137 -1.30 14.45 15.31
C THR A 137 -1.88 14.82 13.94
N GLY A 138 -3.19 14.70 13.78
CA GLY A 138 -3.90 15.09 12.55
C GLY A 138 -3.75 14.08 11.40
N CYS A 139 -3.16 12.92 11.66
CA CYS A 139 -3.01 11.89 10.65
C CYS A 139 -4.36 11.31 10.23
N GLN A 140 -4.66 11.32 8.92
CA GLN A 140 -5.87 10.72 8.36
C GLN A 140 -5.61 9.35 7.74
N VAL A 141 -4.46 9.18 7.07
CA VAL A 141 -4.06 7.90 6.48
C VAL A 141 -2.70 7.50 7.02
N LEU A 142 -2.64 6.37 7.73
CA LEU A 142 -1.38 5.78 8.18
C LEU A 142 -0.84 4.83 7.13
N GLU A 143 0.30 5.17 6.55
CA GLU A 143 1.04 4.31 5.63
C GLU A 143 1.89 3.33 6.43
N TYR A 144 1.39 2.09 6.61
CA TYR A 144 1.98 0.94 7.32
C TYR A 144 1.25 0.54 8.62
N VAL A 145 1.97 -0.08 9.57
CA VAL A 145 1.42 -0.74 10.76
C VAL A 145 1.30 0.24 11.93
N LEU A 146 0.17 0.21 12.64
CA LEU A 146 0.00 0.82 13.96
C LEU A 146 0.08 -0.25 15.04
N LEU A 147 1.10 -0.18 15.90
CA LEU A 147 1.35 -1.06 17.02
C LEU A 147 1.20 -0.31 18.34
N LEU A 148 0.19 -0.69 19.13
CA LEU A 148 0.02 -0.28 20.51
C LEU A 148 0.47 -1.43 21.39
N ASN A 149 1.70 -1.35 21.91
CA ASN A 149 2.32 -2.38 22.74
C ASN A 149 2.80 -1.79 24.07
N TYR A 150 2.38 -2.39 25.19
CA TYR A 150 2.62 -1.82 26.54
C TYR A 150 2.09 -0.39 26.70
N THR A 151 1.10 -0.04 25.89
CA THR A 151 0.51 1.31 25.81
C THR A 151 -0.37 1.61 27.01
N LYS A 152 -0.25 2.84 27.51
CA LYS A 152 -1.05 3.38 28.62
C LYS A 152 -2.14 4.31 28.12
N PRO A 153 -3.27 4.43 28.85
CA PRO A 153 -4.33 5.36 28.47
C PRO A 153 -3.87 6.80 28.67
N THR A 154 -3.82 7.56 27.58
CA THR A 154 -3.56 9.00 27.61
C THR A 154 -4.56 9.72 26.70
N GLU A 155 -4.91 10.95 27.07
CA GLU A 155 -5.78 11.80 26.23
C GLU A 155 -5.12 12.11 24.88
N GLU A 156 -3.79 12.28 24.87
CA GLU A 156 -3.02 12.52 23.66
C GLU A 156 -3.11 11.38 22.66
N LEU A 157 -3.01 10.12 23.12
CA LEU A 157 -3.17 8.95 22.26
C LEU A 157 -4.56 8.98 21.62
N GLN A 158 -5.63 9.10 22.42
CA GLN A 158 -6.99 9.10 21.89
C GLN A 158 -7.21 10.26 20.91
N TYR A 159 -6.65 11.44 21.19
CA TYR A 159 -6.70 12.59 20.28
C TYR A 159 -6.06 12.30 18.91
N LYS A 160 -4.89 11.64 18.89
CA LYS A 160 -4.25 11.20 17.64
C LYS A 160 -5.11 10.18 16.89
N LEU A 161 -5.69 9.20 17.60
CA LEU A 161 -6.55 8.16 17.00
C LEU A 161 -7.86 8.71 16.40
N ASN A 162 -8.38 9.83 16.91
CA ASN A 162 -9.63 10.44 16.44
C ASN A 162 -9.58 10.95 14.99
N SER A 163 -8.38 11.14 14.42
CA SER A 163 -8.22 11.63 13.06
C SER A 163 -8.05 10.52 12.02
N ILE A 164 -7.68 9.31 12.45
CA ILE A 164 -7.32 8.21 11.55
C ILE A 164 -8.58 7.69 10.85
N GLU A 165 -8.59 7.79 9.53
CA GLU A 165 -9.65 7.32 8.63
C GLU A 165 -9.28 5.97 8.00
N GLU A 166 -7.99 5.79 7.66
CA GLU A 166 -7.47 4.59 7.02
C GLU A 166 -6.12 4.15 7.60
N ILE A 167 -5.91 2.83 7.64
CA ILE A 167 -4.61 2.22 7.92
C ILE A 167 -4.21 1.36 6.73
N TRP A 168 -3.10 1.69 6.07
CA TRP A 168 -2.53 0.92 4.96
C TRP A 168 -1.46 -0.02 5.49
N GLY A 169 -1.89 -0.99 6.28
CA GLY A 169 -1.06 -2.01 6.91
C GLY A 169 -1.90 -2.82 7.88
N ALA A 170 -1.44 -2.94 9.12
CA ALA A 170 -2.13 -3.69 10.16
C ALA A 170 -2.36 -2.82 11.40
N LEU A 171 -3.42 -3.13 12.14
CA LEU A 171 -3.66 -2.61 13.48
C LEU A 171 -3.35 -3.70 14.51
N ILE A 172 -2.34 -3.47 15.35
CA ILE A 172 -1.90 -4.42 16.37
C ILE A 172 -2.02 -3.78 17.75
N ILE A 173 -2.79 -4.39 18.64
CA ILE A 173 -3.01 -3.93 20.01
C ILE A 173 -2.65 -5.07 20.95
N THR A 174 -1.57 -4.93 21.72
CA THR A 174 -1.07 -6.01 22.56
C THR A 174 -0.47 -5.53 23.88
N ASN A 175 -0.59 -6.34 24.93
CA ASN A 175 -0.02 -6.07 26.25
C ASN A 175 -0.33 -4.67 26.82
N THR A 176 -1.48 -4.07 26.49
CA THR A 176 -1.81 -2.70 26.89
C THR A 176 -2.50 -2.61 28.25
N ASP A 177 -2.38 -1.46 28.91
CA ASP A 177 -3.10 -1.09 30.13
C ASP A 177 -4.46 -0.41 29.83
N LEU A 178 -4.90 -0.44 28.57
CA LEU A 178 -6.12 0.20 28.11
C LEU A 178 -7.34 -0.60 28.59
N THR A 179 -8.36 0.10 29.08
CA THR A 179 -9.67 -0.50 29.39
C THR A 179 -10.66 -0.39 28.24
N SER A 180 -10.47 0.61 27.39
CA SER A 180 -11.20 0.84 26.15
C SER A 180 -10.32 1.59 25.17
N ILE A 181 -10.59 1.44 23.88
CA ILE A 181 -9.95 2.20 22.81
C ILE A 181 -10.96 2.41 21.68
N SER A 182 -10.95 3.60 21.08
CA SER A 182 -11.85 3.95 20.00
C SER A 182 -11.09 4.51 18.81
N PHE A 183 -11.52 4.13 17.61
CA PHE A 183 -11.07 4.69 16.34
C PHE A 183 -12.27 5.33 15.61
N PRO A 184 -12.71 6.53 16.02
CA PRO A 184 -14.01 7.09 15.61
C PRO A 184 -14.20 7.30 14.11
N LYS A 185 -13.12 7.51 13.35
CA LYS A 185 -13.19 7.76 11.90
C LYS A 185 -12.68 6.60 11.05
N LEU A 186 -12.07 5.60 11.68
CA LEU A 186 -11.42 4.50 10.96
C LEU A 186 -12.48 3.68 10.25
N ASN A 187 -12.50 3.81 8.93
CA ASN A 187 -13.49 3.16 8.08
C ASN A 187 -12.89 2.05 7.21
N LYS A 188 -11.55 2.00 7.09
CA LYS A 188 -10.87 1.01 6.25
C LYS A 188 -9.48 0.63 6.73
N ILE A 189 -9.14 -0.64 6.59
CA ILE A 189 -7.78 -1.15 6.77
C ILE A 189 -7.40 -1.96 5.53
N TYR A 190 -6.34 -1.52 4.85
CA TYR A 190 -5.77 -2.22 3.70
C TYR A 190 -4.50 -2.93 4.15
N ASN A 191 -4.53 -4.25 4.26
CA ASN A 191 -3.37 -5.01 4.73
C ASN A 191 -2.27 -5.13 3.66
N THR A 192 -1.45 -4.09 3.55
CA THR A 192 -0.23 -4.06 2.74
C THR A 192 0.95 -4.76 3.43
N ALA A 193 0.87 -4.92 4.76
CA ALA A 193 1.88 -5.56 5.61
C ALA A 193 1.55 -7.05 5.79
N LEU A 194 1.65 -7.81 4.69
CA LEU A 194 1.18 -9.20 4.56
C LEU A 194 1.69 -10.20 5.60
N GLN A 195 2.73 -9.86 6.35
CA GLN A 195 3.25 -10.65 7.46
C GLN A 195 2.41 -10.56 8.75
N PHE A 196 1.49 -9.61 8.83
CA PHE A 196 0.61 -9.41 9.98
C PHE A 196 -0.86 -9.68 9.64
N PRO A 197 -1.67 -10.17 10.60
CA PRO A 197 -3.12 -10.10 10.49
C PRO A 197 -3.58 -8.64 10.34
N THR A 198 -4.65 -8.39 9.58
CA THR A 198 -5.20 -7.03 9.37
C THR A 198 -5.49 -6.32 10.69
N ILE A 199 -6.09 -7.03 11.64
CA ILE A 199 -6.29 -6.59 13.02
C ILE A 199 -5.81 -7.73 13.93
N LEU A 200 -4.93 -7.42 14.87
CA LEU A 200 -4.48 -8.33 15.91
C LEU A 200 -4.71 -7.69 17.28
N VAL A 201 -5.50 -8.35 18.11
CA VAL A 201 -5.74 -7.95 19.50
C VAL A 201 -5.39 -9.13 20.40
N GLN A 202 -4.36 -8.97 21.23
CA GLN A 202 -3.84 -10.08 22.03
C GLN A 202 -3.29 -9.61 23.38
N ASN A 203 -3.36 -10.45 24.42
CA ASN A 203 -2.72 -10.20 25.73
C ASN A 203 -3.08 -8.86 26.42
N ASN A 204 -4.25 -8.27 26.13
CA ASN A 204 -4.72 -7.05 26.79
C ASN A 204 -5.65 -7.41 27.95
N THR A 205 -5.10 -7.65 29.15
CA THR A 205 -5.86 -8.20 30.28
C THR A 205 -6.92 -7.24 30.86
N LEU A 206 -6.76 -5.93 30.64
CA LEU A 206 -7.67 -4.90 31.13
C LEU A 206 -8.68 -4.43 30.08
N LEU A 207 -8.49 -4.77 28.81
CA LEU A 207 -9.24 -4.24 27.68
C LEU A 207 -10.62 -4.87 27.60
N LYS A 208 -11.66 -4.04 27.76
CA LYS A 208 -13.08 -4.47 27.78
C LYS A 208 -13.81 -4.17 26.48
N SER A 209 -13.33 -3.18 25.71
CA SER A 209 -14.00 -2.76 24.48
C SER A 209 -13.04 -2.13 23.48
N ILE A 210 -13.34 -2.35 22.20
CA ILE A 210 -12.70 -1.72 21.05
C ILE A 210 -13.83 -1.23 20.15
N SER A 211 -13.75 0.00 19.65
CA SER A 211 -14.81 0.60 18.82
C SER A 211 -14.29 1.08 17.46
N PHE A 212 -15.01 0.70 16.40
CA PHE A 212 -14.80 1.10 15.00
C PHE A 212 -16.12 1.56 14.39
N PRO A 213 -16.70 2.70 14.81
CA PRO A 213 -18.07 3.07 14.47
C PRO A 213 -18.30 3.30 12.97
N GLU A 214 -17.27 3.72 12.22
CA GLU A 214 -17.35 3.99 10.77
C GLU A 214 -16.90 2.80 9.90
N MET A 215 -16.44 1.70 10.51
CA MET A 215 -16.01 0.52 9.77
C MET A 215 -17.24 -0.27 9.29
N LYS A 216 -17.42 -0.32 7.98
CA LYS A 216 -18.50 -1.09 7.36
C LYS A 216 -18.09 -2.57 7.30
N VAL A 217 -18.98 -3.44 7.79
CA VAL A 217 -18.88 -4.91 7.70
C VAL A 217 -19.32 -5.37 6.31
#